data_AF-B6XVH3-F1
#
_entry.id   AF-B6XVH3-F1
#
_cell.length_a   1.000
_cell.length_b   1.000
_cell.length_c   1.000
_cell.angle_alpha   90.00
_cell.angle_beta   90.00
_cell.angle_gamma   90.00
#
_symmetry.space_group_name_H-M   'P 1'
#
loop_
_entity.id
_entity.type
_entity.pdbx_description
1 polymer ?
#
loop_
_entity_poly.entity_id
_entity_poly.type
_entity_poly.pdbx_seq_one_letter_code
_entity_poly.pdbx_strand_id
1 'polypeptide(L)'
;MASRWDGVIAIDPLFLQNMLAVTGGVTMPDGSVLDGTNTAQMLLNIVYAKMTPEKKDRHFADAAQAAFNHITQNADDPKAYIGALSRSVKGHLLLRSAHEGEQDLIAESEILGRPITEGAKPQIGVYISDETQPKMDWYLHREVTTKFQKVVANGANQYTVHIKLKNLITVEELATAPNYVTGGTNETEPGDIRTALFLYAPANGRLVD
;
A
#
# COMPACT_ATOMS: atom_id res chain seq x y z
N MET A 1 -16.74 14.04 26.90
CA MET A 1 -17.30 12.72 26.52
C MET A 1 -16.32 12.08 25.56
N ALA A 2 -15.87 10.85 25.82
CA ALA A 2 -15.07 10.13 24.83
C ALA A 2 -16.02 9.60 23.74
N SER A 3 -15.74 9.93 22.48
CA SER A 3 -16.47 9.41 21.32
C SER A 3 -16.26 7.89 21.25
N ARG A 4 -17.34 7.10 21.21
CA ARG A 4 -17.29 5.66 20.93
C ARG A 4 -17.33 5.48 19.42
N TRP A 5 -16.43 4.67 18.88
CA TRP A 5 -16.35 4.33 17.45
C TRP A 5 -16.97 2.96 17.21
N ASP A 6 -17.83 2.84 16.19
CA ASP A 6 -18.48 1.58 15.80
C ASP A 6 -17.61 0.71 14.88
N GLY A 7 -16.50 1.25 14.39
CA GLY A 7 -15.57 0.54 13.53
C GLY A 7 -14.47 1.44 12.98
N VAL A 8 -13.58 0.84 12.19
CA VAL A 8 -12.52 1.52 11.46
C VAL A 8 -12.45 0.94 10.06
N ILE A 9 -12.47 1.81 9.06
CA ILE A 9 -12.13 1.49 7.67
C ILE A 9 -10.79 2.17 7.38
N ALA A 10 -9.79 1.39 6.97
CA ALA A 10 -8.53 1.92 6.50
C ALA A 10 -8.43 1.71 4.99
N ILE A 11 -8.14 2.78 4.26
CA ILE A 11 -7.97 2.79 2.81
C ILE A 11 -6.74 3.61 2.43
N ASP A 12 -6.22 3.36 1.23
CA ASP A 12 -5.07 4.10 0.69
C ASP A 12 -5.34 4.64 -0.73
N PRO A 13 -4.40 5.39 -1.34
CA PRO A 13 -4.57 5.90 -2.69
C PRO A 13 -4.78 4.84 -3.78
N LEU A 14 -4.30 3.61 -3.60
CA LEU A 14 -4.53 2.51 -4.56
C LEU A 14 -5.97 2.01 -4.47
N PHE A 15 -6.56 1.97 -3.26
CA PHE A 15 -8.01 1.74 -3.13
C PHE A 15 -8.81 2.80 -3.90
N LEU A 16 -8.50 4.09 -3.69
CA LEU A 16 -9.19 5.17 -4.40
C LEU A 16 -9.05 5.02 -5.92
N GLN A 17 -7.84 4.74 -6.41
CA GLN A 17 -7.60 4.50 -7.83
C GLN A 17 -8.42 3.32 -8.37
N ASN A 18 -8.44 2.19 -7.66
CA ASN A 18 -9.19 1.00 -8.07
C ASN A 18 -10.70 1.27 -8.16
N MET A 19 -11.24 2.07 -7.24
CA MET A 19 -12.66 2.42 -7.24
C MET A 19 -12.98 3.45 -8.34
N LEU A 20 -12.18 4.50 -8.50
CA LEU A 20 -12.38 5.50 -9.57
C LEU A 20 -12.24 4.90 -10.97
N ALA A 21 -11.48 3.81 -11.13
CA ALA A 21 -11.43 3.06 -12.39
C ALA A 21 -12.78 2.48 -12.83
N VAL A 22 -13.70 2.24 -11.89
CA VAL A 22 -15.01 1.62 -12.16
C VAL A 22 -16.18 2.55 -11.88
N THR A 23 -15.99 3.63 -11.12
CA THR A 23 -17.03 4.64 -10.85
C THR A 23 -16.90 5.89 -11.73
N GLY A 24 -15.77 6.06 -12.42
CA GLY A 24 -15.43 7.27 -13.16
C GLY A 24 -14.47 8.19 -12.40
N GLY A 25 -13.88 9.13 -13.13
CA GLY A 25 -12.99 10.14 -12.56
C GLY A 25 -13.76 11.25 -11.84
N VAL A 26 -13.12 11.84 -10.83
CA VAL A 26 -13.67 12.94 -10.04
C VAL A 26 -12.86 14.21 -10.26
N THR A 27 -13.55 15.33 -10.51
CA THR A 27 -12.93 16.65 -10.61
C THR A 27 -12.84 17.29 -9.23
N MET A 28 -11.64 17.72 -8.90
CA MET A 28 -11.27 18.38 -7.65
C MET A 28 -11.63 19.87 -7.67
N PRO A 29 -11.75 20.53 -6.49
CA PRO A 29 -12.02 21.97 -6.41
C PRO A 29 -10.97 22.84 -7.11
N ASP A 30 -9.72 22.37 -7.21
CA ASP A 30 -8.64 23.05 -7.93
C ASP A 30 -8.63 22.78 -9.45
N GLY A 31 -9.62 22.04 -9.96
CA GLY A 31 -9.79 21.67 -11.36
C GLY A 31 -8.98 20.46 -11.80
N SER A 32 -8.13 19.88 -10.94
CA SER A 32 -7.47 18.61 -11.24
C SER A 32 -8.47 17.45 -11.27
N VAL A 33 -8.10 16.34 -11.92
CA VAL A 33 -8.96 15.15 -12.02
C VAL A 33 -8.22 13.95 -11.43
N LEU A 34 -8.89 13.25 -10.51
CA LEU A 34 -8.45 11.96 -9.99
C LEU A 34 -9.23 10.85 -10.68
N ASP A 35 -8.55 9.85 -11.21
CA ASP A 35 -9.16 8.71 -11.90
C ASP A 35 -8.43 7.39 -11.67
N GLY A 36 -8.87 6.34 -12.35
CA GLY A 36 -8.30 4.99 -12.26
C GLY A 36 -6.86 4.84 -12.78
N THR A 37 -6.27 5.88 -13.35
CA THR A 37 -4.93 5.85 -13.94
C THR A 37 -3.90 6.68 -13.20
N ASN A 38 -4.34 7.73 -12.48
CA ASN A 38 -3.44 8.75 -11.94
C ASN A 38 -3.49 8.91 -10.41
N THR A 39 -4.53 8.41 -9.74
CA THR A 39 -4.83 8.78 -8.35
C THR A 39 -3.70 8.43 -7.38
N ALA A 40 -3.12 7.22 -7.50
CA ALA A 40 -2.00 6.82 -6.68
C ALA A 40 -0.77 7.71 -6.91
N GLN A 41 -0.45 8.01 -8.18
CA GLN A 41 0.68 8.89 -8.51
C GLN A 41 0.49 10.30 -7.98
N MET A 42 -0.72 10.85 -8.10
CA MET A 42 -1.02 12.17 -7.58
C MET A 42 -0.78 12.23 -6.07
N LEU A 43 -1.41 11.32 -5.32
CA LEU A 43 -1.45 11.36 -3.87
C LEU A 43 -0.18 10.82 -3.18
N LEU A 44 0.59 9.95 -3.84
CA LEU A 44 1.82 9.37 -3.27
C LEU A 44 3.11 10.06 -3.74
N ASN A 45 3.08 10.84 -4.82
CA ASN A 45 4.27 11.48 -5.37
C ASN A 45 4.08 12.95 -5.76
N ILE A 46 3.16 13.26 -6.68
CA ILE A 46 3.09 14.61 -7.30
C ILE A 46 2.78 15.69 -6.26
N VAL A 47 1.84 15.41 -5.34
CA VAL A 47 1.48 16.34 -4.27
C VAL A 47 2.71 16.72 -3.42
N TYR A 48 3.57 15.76 -3.11
CA TYR A 48 4.80 15.99 -2.35
C TYR A 48 5.87 16.74 -3.16
N ALA A 49 5.92 16.51 -4.47
CA ALA A 49 6.89 17.14 -5.35
C ALA A 49 6.54 18.60 -5.67
N LYS A 50 5.26 18.97 -5.70
CA LYS A 50 4.81 20.24 -6.29
C LYS A 50 4.08 21.18 -5.34
N MET A 51 3.54 20.70 -4.22
CA MET A 51 2.69 21.51 -3.35
C MET A 51 3.43 21.95 -2.08
N THR A 52 3.10 23.15 -1.60
CA THR A 52 3.50 23.60 -0.26
C THR A 52 2.78 22.76 0.80
N PRO A 53 3.29 22.67 2.05
CA PRO A 53 2.64 21.91 3.12
C PRO A 53 1.15 22.24 3.32
N GLU A 54 0.77 23.52 3.29
CA GLU A 54 -0.61 23.96 3.53
C GLU A 54 -1.55 23.57 2.37
N LYS A 55 -1.04 23.63 1.13
CA LYS A 55 -1.79 23.22 -0.06
C LYS A 55 -1.98 21.71 -0.09
N LYS A 56 -0.98 20.95 0.36
CA LYS A 56 -1.00 19.49 0.46
C LYS A 56 -2.11 19.00 1.39
N ASP A 57 -2.19 19.52 2.61
CA ASP A 57 -3.20 19.08 3.58
C ASP A 57 -4.62 19.34 3.08
N ARG A 58 -4.84 20.52 2.48
CA ARG A 58 -6.13 20.84 1.85
C ARG A 58 -6.43 19.93 0.67
N HIS A 59 -5.45 19.68 -0.22
CA HIS A 59 -5.64 18.81 -1.37
C HIS A 59 -5.98 17.37 -0.94
N PHE A 60 -5.35 16.84 0.12
CA PHE A 60 -5.70 15.53 0.67
C PHE A 60 -7.13 15.49 1.24
N ALA A 61 -7.54 16.51 1.98
CA ALA A 61 -8.90 16.60 2.53
C ALA A 61 -9.95 16.68 1.40
N ASP A 62 -9.70 17.53 0.40
CA ASP A 62 -10.58 17.66 -0.77
C ASP A 62 -10.63 16.34 -1.55
N ALA A 63 -9.49 15.67 -1.75
CA ALA A 63 -9.40 14.41 -2.48
C ALA A 63 -10.20 13.30 -1.79
N ALA A 64 -10.02 13.17 -0.46
CA ALA A 64 -10.76 12.19 0.33
C ALA A 64 -12.27 12.45 0.25
N GLN A 65 -12.71 13.70 0.42
CA GLN A 65 -14.12 14.06 0.39
C GLN A 65 -14.75 13.85 -1.00
N ALA A 66 -14.07 14.31 -2.06
CA ALA A 66 -14.56 14.22 -3.42
C ALA A 66 -14.61 12.76 -3.90
N ALA A 67 -13.54 12.00 -3.68
CA ALA A 67 -13.50 10.59 -4.07
C ALA A 67 -14.53 9.77 -3.29
N PHE A 68 -14.66 9.97 -1.98
CA PHE A 68 -15.66 9.25 -1.17
C PHE A 68 -17.10 9.52 -1.66
N ASN A 69 -17.46 10.79 -1.85
CA ASN A 69 -18.79 11.15 -2.36
C ASN A 69 -19.03 10.55 -3.75
N HIS A 70 -18.04 10.64 -4.62
CA HIS A 70 -18.15 10.12 -5.98
C HIS A 70 -18.31 8.59 -6.01
N ILE A 71 -17.43 7.86 -5.33
CA ILE A 71 -17.45 6.39 -5.31
C ILE A 71 -18.75 5.84 -4.72
N THR A 72 -19.29 6.49 -3.68
CA THR A 72 -20.54 6.05 -3.03
C THR A 72 -21.81 6.37 -3.83
N GLN A 73 -21.74 7.28 -4.80
CA GLN A 73 -22.88 7.72 -5.61
C GLN A 73 -22.89 7.15 -7.04
N ASN A 74 -21.77 6.59 -7.51
CA ASN A 74 -21.59 6.18 -8.91
C ASN A 74 -21.25 4.68 -9.02
N ALA A 75 -22.07 3.83 -8.41
CA ALA A 75 -21.92 2.36 -8.40
C ALA A 75 -22.80 1.68 -9.46
N ASP A 76 -22.80 2.22 -10.69
CA ASP A 76 -23.75 1.83 -11.75
C ASP A 76 -23.50 0.43 -12.33
N ASP A 77 -22.28 -0.11 -12.20
CA ASP A 77 -21.94 -1.50 -12.49
C ASP A 77 -21.55 -2.24 -11.19
N PRO A 78 -22.50 -2.95 -10.55
CA PRO A 78 -22.26 -3.68 -9.31
C PRO A 78 -21.16 -4.74 -9.44
N LYS A 79 -21.01 -5.36 -10.61
CA LYS A 79 -20.00 -6.41 -10.82
C LYS A 79 -18.61 -5.81 -10.87
N ALA A 80 -18.43 -4.71 -11.60
CA ALA A 80 -17.16 -3.99 -11.64
C ALA A 80 -16.81 -3.42 -10.26
N TYR A 81 -17.79 -2.88 -9.55
CA TYR A 81 -17.64 -2.32 -8.19
C TYR A 81 -17.16 -3.37 -7.18
N ILE A 82 -17.84 -4.52 -7.09
CA ILE A 82 -17.42 -5.64 -6.23
C ILE A 82 -16.03 -6.16 -6.64
N GLY A 83 -15.75 -6.20 -7.95
CA GLY A 83 -14.43 -6.57 -8.46
C GLY A 83 -13.33 -5.61 -7.98
N ALA A 84 -13.59 -4.31 -7.93
CA ALA A 84 -12.66 -3.32 -7.41
C ALA A 84 -12.44 -3.46 -5.90
N LEU A 85 -13.51 -3.67 -5.11
CA LEU A 85 -13.41 -3.97 -3.68
C LEU A 85 -12.57 -5.22 -3.42
N SER A 86 -12.83 -6.31 -4.15
CA SER A 86 -12.11 -7.58 -4.01
C SER A 86 -10.62 -7.46 -4.36
N ARG A 87 -10.24 -6.58 -5.29
CA ARG A 87 -8.81 -6.28 -5.51
C ARG A 87 -8.21 -5.50 -4.35
N SER A 88 -8.97 -4.56 -3.79
CA SER A 88 -8.48 -3.68 -2.73
C SER A 88 -8.35 -4.36 -1.37
N VAL A 89 -9.13 -5.39 -1.03
CA VAL A 89 -8.96 -6.11 0.26
C VAL A 89 -7.59 -6.78 0.41
N LYS A 90 -6.80 -6.84 -0.66
CA LYS A 90 -5.40 -7.30 -0.66
C LYS A 90 -4.43 -6.21 -0.18
N GLY A 91 -4.74 -5.57 0.95
CA GLY A 91 -3.87 -4.60 1.63
C GLY A 91 -4.19 -3.12 1.39
N HIS A 92 -5.19 -2.79 0.58
CA HIS A 92 -5.60 -1.41 0.29
C HIS A 92 -6.97 -1.03 0.91
N LEU A 93 -7.71 -2.02 1.42
CA LEU A 93 -8.95 -1.85 2.18
C LEU A 93 -8.90 -2.80 3.38
N LEU A 94 -8.89 -2.23 4.59
CA LEU A 94 -9.01 -2.96 5.84
C LEU A 94 -10.25 -2.51 6.60
N LEU A 95 -10.86 -3.44 7.33
CA LEU A 95 -12.06 -3.18 8.12
C LEU A 95 -11.93 -3.81 9.50
N ARG A 96 -12.33 -3.08 10.53
CA ARG A 96 -12.58 -3.60 11.88
C ARG A 96 -13.95 -3.12 12.32
N SER A 97 -14.81 -4.02 12.80
CA SER A 97 -16.10 -3.66 13.40
C SER A 97 -16.06 -3.75 14.93
N ALA A 98 -16.76 -2.84 15.60
CA ALA A 98 -17.02 -2.92 17.04
C ALA A 98 -18.21 -3.83 17.38
N HIS A 99 -18.97 -4.27 16.36
CA HIS A 99 -20.11 -5.15 16.51
C HIS A 99 -19.65 -6.59 16.29
N GLU A 100 -19.75 -7.43 17.32
CA GLU A 100 -19.26 -8.82 17.31
C GLU A 100 -19.82 -9.62 16.14
N GLY A 101 -21.12 -9.52 15.86
CA GLY A 101 -21.74 -10.25 14.76
C GLY A 101 -21.19 -9.88 13.38
N GLU A 102 -20.83 -8.61 13.14
CA GLU A 102 -20.18 -8.20 11.89
C GLU A 102 -18.71 -8.65 11.85
N GLN A 103 -18.02 -8.53 12.99
CA GLN A 103 -16.62 -8.91 13.10
C GLN A 103 -16.41 -10.42 12.89
N ASP A 104 -17.36 -11.24 13.33
CA ASP A 104 -17.37 -12.69 13.12
C ASP A 104 -17.55 -13.05 11.64
N LEU A 105 -18.38 -12.30 10.90
CA LEU A 105 -18.58 -12.52 9.46
C LEU A 105 -17.32 -12.26 8.64
N ILE A 106 -16.45 -11.35 9.08
CA ILE A 106 -15.22 -10.99 8.37
C ILE A 106 -13.96 -11.64 8.95
N ALA A 107 -14.08 -12.44 10.02
CA ALA A 107 -12.97 -12.99 10.82
C ALA A 107 -11.89 -13.71 9.98
N GLU A 108 -12.31 -14.43 8.94
CA GLU A 108 -11.43 -15.25 8.10
C GLU A 108 -11.22 -14.66 6.70
N SER A 109 -11.59 -13.40 6.49
CA SER A 109 -11.47 -12.72 5.21
C SER A 109 -10.21 -11.86 5.11
N GLU A 110 -9.73 -11.62 3.88
CA GLU A 110 -8.53 -10.81 3.61
C GLU A 110 -8.68 -9.35 4.10
N ILE A 111 -9.91 -8.85 4.27
CA ILE A 111 -10.19 -7.47 4.72
C ILE A 111 -9.66 -7.15 6.12
N LEU A 112 -9.28 -8.16 6.91
CA LEU A 112 -8.64 -7.92 8.21
C LEU A 112 -7.13 -7.69 8.12
N GLY A 113 -6.52 -7.97 6.97
CA GLY A 113 -5.07 -7.85 6.79
C GLY A 113 -4.26 -8.76 7.72
N ARG A 114 -4.85 -9.87 8.19
CA ARG A 114 -4.19 -10.79 9.11
C ARG A 114 -3.06 -11.54 8.40
N PRO A 115 -1.89 -11.72 9.04
CA PRO A 115 -0.87 -12.62 8.52
C PRO A 115 -1.38 -14.06 8.52
N ILE A 116 -1.00 -14.86 7.51
CA ILE A 116 -1.30 -16.29 7.52
C ILE A 116 -0.37 -16.99 8.52
N THR A 117 -0.99 -17.60 9.53
CA THR A 117 -0.28 -18.32 10.61
C THR A 117 -0.48 -19.83 10.54
N GLU A 118 -1.19 -20.33 9.53
CA GLU A 118 -1.40 -21.77 9.31
C GLU A 118 -0.12 -22.43 8.76
N GLY A 119 0.49 -23.33 9.53
CA GLY A 119 1.68 -24.06 9.07
C GLY A 119 1.46 -24.92 7.82
N ALA A 120 0.22 -25.32 7.54
CA ALA A 120 -0.16 -26.04 6.33
C ALA A 120 -0.17 -25.16 5.06
N LYS A 121 -0.15 -23.83 5.21
CA LYS A 121 -0.09 -22.84 4.13
C LYS A 121 1.13 -21.94 4.34
N PRO A 122 2.35 -22.47 4.16
CA PRO A 122 3.57 -21.74 4.50
C PRO A 122 3.70 -20.45 3.66
N GLN A 123 3.85 -19.31 4.33
CA GLN A 123 4.13 -18.02 3.70
C GLN A 123 5.39 -17.39 4.32
N ILE A 124 6.28 -16.87 3.48
CA ILE A 124 7.37 -16.01 3.92
C ILE A 124 6.86 -14.57 4.05
N GLY A 125 7.13 -13.93 5.18
CA GLY A 125 6.91 -12.49 5.34
C GLY A 125 8.14 -11.72 4.92
N VAL A 126 7.99 -10.81 3.95
CA VAL A 126 9.03 -9.84 3.56
C VAL A 126 8.46 -8.45 3.77
N TYR A 127 8.93 -7.75 4.80
CA TYR A 127 8.49 -6.40 5.14
C TYR A 127 9.63 -5.42 4.99
N ILE A 128 9.32 -4.25 4.45
CA ILE A 128 10.28 -3.23 4.07
C ILE A 128 9.82 -1.94 4.74
N SER A 129 10.69 -1.32 5.52
CA SER A 129 10.43 -0.02 6.15
C SER A 129 11.46 0.98 5.66
N ASP A 130 11.01 2.08 5.06
CA ASP A 130 11.89 3.18 4.69
C ASP A 130 12.49 3.82 5.95
N GLU A 131 13.82 3.89 6.02
CA GLU A 131 14.54 4.54 7.12
C GLU A 131 14.99 5.97 6.75
N THR A 132 14.86 6.37 5.49
CA THR A 132 15.34 7.67 5.01
C THR A 132 14.41 8.82 5.37
N GLN A 133 13.10 8.56 5.51
CA GLN A 133 11.99 9.53 5.75
C GLN A 133 11.43 10.38 4.57
N PRO A 134 12.08 10.58 3.39
CA PRO A 134 11.50 11.30 2.26
C PRO A 134 10.51 10.40 1.48
N LYS A 135 10.27 10.71 0.20
CA LYS A 135 9.32 9.98 -0.66
C LYS A 135 10.00 9.10 -1.72
N MET A 136 11.24 8.71 -1.45
CA MET A 136 12.03 7.90 -2.37
C MET A 136 11.48 6.49 -2.58
N ASP A 137 10.70 5.97 -1.63
CA ASP A 137 10.01 4.69 -1.74
C ASP A 137 9.03 4.59 -2.92
N TRP A 138 8.57 5.72 -3.48
CA TRP A 138 7.83 5.78 -4.74
C TRP A 138 8.63 5.21 -5.91
N TYR A 139 9.94 5.43 -5.92
CA TYR A 139 10.85 4.96 -6.96
C TYR A 139 11.41 3.57 -6.69
N LEU A 140 11.10 2.96 -5.54
CA LEU A 140 11.61 1.64 -5.19
C LEU A 140 10.77 0.53 -5.82
N HIS A 141 11.30 -0.12 -6.86
CA HIS A 141 10.74 -1.35 -7.39
C HIS A 141 11.20 -2.57 -6.57
N ARG A 142 10.23 -3.41 -6.17
CA ARG A 142 10.43 -4.55 -5.28
C ARG A 142 9.95 -5.82 -5.97
N GLU A 143 10.81 -6.81 -6.04
CA GLU A 143 10.49 -8.14 -6.57
C GLU A 143 10.89 -9.19 -5.53
N VAL A 144 9.94 -10.03 -5.14
CA VAL A 144 10.16 -11.14 -4.20
C VAL A 144 9.75 -12.43 -4.89
N THR A 145 10.70 -13.36 -5.05
CA THR A 145 10.45 -14.68 -5.61
C THR A 145 10.98 -15.76 -4.70
N THR A 146 10.44 -16.97 -4.83
CA THR A 146 10.92 -18.15 -4.10
C THR A 146 11.34 -19.22 -5.08
N LYS A 147 12.42 -19.93 -4.75
CA LYS A 147 12.93 -21.06 -5.52
C LYS A 147 13.02 -22.27 -4.61
N PHE A 148 12.30 -23.34 -4.96
CA PHE A 148 12.43 -24.62 -4.26
C PHE A 148 13.88 -25.13 -4.38
N GLN A 149 14.43 -25.58 -3.26
CA GLN A 149 15.77 -26.13 -3.18
C GLN A 149 15.73 -27.65 -3.05
N LYS A 150 15.13 -28.15 -1.97
CA LYS A 150 15.10 -29.57 -1.62
C LYS A 150 14.06 -29.88 -0.56
N VAL A 151 13.76 -31.17 -0.40
CA VAL A 151 13.15 -31.71 0.82
C VAL A 151 14.27 -32.07 1.79
N VAL A 152 14.22 -31.57 3.02
CA VAL A 152 15.22 -31.89 4.05
C VAL A 152 14.83 -33.15 4.82
N ALA A 153 15.74 -33.70 5.64
CA ALA A 153 15.59 -35.02 6.27
C ALA A 153 14.30 -35.20 7.11
N ASN A 154 13.76 -34.12 7.67
CA ASN A 154 12.50 -34.16 8.42
C ASN A 154 11.23 -34.03 7.55
N GLY A 155 11.37 -34.06 6.22
CA GLY A 155 10.28 -33.95 5.25
C GLY A 155 9.88 -32.51 4.89
N ALA A 156 10.50 -31.48 5.48
CA ALA A 156 10.16 -30.08 5.16
C ALA A 156 10.74 -29.63 3.82
N ASN A 157 10.00 -28.80 3.09
CA ASN A 157 10.49 -28.13 1.89
C ASN A 157 11.37 -26.93 2.27
N GLN A 158 12.57 -26.86 1.70
CA GLN A 158 13.46 -25.72 1.80
C GLN A 158 13.39 -24.90 0.52
N TYR A 159 13.34 -23.58 0.66
CA TYR A 159 13.30 -22.61 -0.43
C TYR A 159 14.39 -21.55 -0.24
N THR A 160 14.89 -21.00 -1.34
CA THR A 160 15.64 -19.74 -1.35
C THR A 160 14.67 -18.61 -1.68
N VAL A 161 14.71 -17.54 -0.88
CA VAL A 161 13.95 -16.32 -1.12
C VAL A 161 14.88 -15.34 -1.84
N HIS A 162 14.50 -14.90 -3.04
CA HIS A 162 15.21 -13.88 -3.80
C HIS A 162 14.46 -12.56 -3.66
N ILE A 163 15.15 -11.55 -3.14
CA ILE A 163 14.61 -10.20 -2.94
C ILE A 163 15.45 -9.25 -3.78
N LYS A 164 14.79 -8.60 -4.74
CA LYS A 164 15.43 -7.63 -5.63
C LYS A 164 14.80 -6.27 -5.40
N LEU A 165 15.65 -5.31 -5.09
CA LEU A 165 15.32 -3.92 -4.86
C LEU A 165 15.98 -3.10 -5.96
N LYS A 166 15.22 -2.25 -6.65
CA LYS A 166 15.73 -1.40 -7.73
C LYS A 166 15.18 0.01 -7.57
N ASN A 167 16.07 0.99 -7.40
CA ASN A 167 15.72 2.39 -7.50
C ASN A 167 15.45 2.74 -8.98
N LEU A 168 14.28 3.30 -9.27
CA LEU A 168 13.83 3.67 -10.61
C LEU A 168 13.94 5.17 -10.91
N ILE A 169 14.37 6.00 -9.95
CA ILE A 169 14.54 7.43 -10.19
C ILE A 169 15.55 7.66 -11.33
N THR A 170 15.22 8.53 -12.27
CA THR A 170 16.19 8.92 -13.31
C THR A 170 17.10 10.05 -12.81
N VAL A 171 18.22 10.28 -13.51
CA VAL A 171 19.13 11.39 -13.20
C VAL A 171 18.42 12.74 -13.35
N GLU A 172 17.55 12.86 -14.36
CA GLU A 172 16.78 14.06 -14.65
C GLU A 172 15.71 14.33 -13.57
N GLU A 173 15.02 13.28 -13.11
CA GLU A 173 14.07 13.38 -12.00
C GLU A 173 14.79 13.76 -10.71
N LEU A 174 15.91 13.11 -10.40
CA LEU A 174 16.71 13.40 -9.21
C LEU A 174 17.22 14.85 -9.20
N ALA A 175 17.66 15.36 -10.35
CA ALA A 175 18.19 16.73 -10.48
C ALA A 175 17.12 17.83 -10.27
N THR A 176 15.84 17.49 -10.42
CA THR A 176 14.73 18.47 -10.37
C THR A 176 13.78 18.26 -9.20
N ALA A 177 13.78 17.08 -8.59
CA ALA A 177 12.91 16.76 -7.47
C ALA A 177 13.29 17.58 -6.22
N PRO A 178 12.30 18.05 -5.44
CA PRO A 178 12.59 18.78 -4.22
C PRO A 178 13.17 17.86 -3.15
N ASN A 179 13.93 18.45 -2.22
CA ASN A 179 14.51 17.75 -1.06
C ASN A 179 13.47 16.96 -0.25
N TYR A 180 12.20 17.38 -0.25
CA TYR A 180 11.13 16.64 0.42
C TYR A 180 10.89 15.24 -0.19
N VAL A 181 11.17 15.07 -1.48
CA VAL A 181 11.05 13.80 -2.21
C VAL A 181 12.37 13.02 -2.17
N THR A 182 13.50 13.70 -2.39
CA THR A 182 14.82 13.05 -2.53
C THR A 182 15.52 12.80 -1.21
N GLY A 183 15.19 13.56 -0.17
CA GLY A 183 15.77 13.47 1.15
C GLY A 183 17.28 13.67 1.15
N GLY A 184 17.95 12.87 1.97
CA GLY A 184 19.36 13.02 2.33
C GLY A 184 19.49 13.16 3.85
N THR A 185 20.50 12.51 4.41
CA THR A 185 20.85 12.56 5.84
C THR A 185 22.37 12.66 5.97
N ASN A 186 22.92 12.64 7.19
CA ASN A 186 24.36 12.53 7.37
C ASN A 186 24.93 11.19 6.87
N GLU A 187 24.08 10.19 6.62
CA GLU A 187 24.47 8.81 6.25
C GLU A 187 24.01 8.41 4.83
N THR A 188 23.27 9.29 4.13
CA THR A 188 22.68 9.01 2.81
C THR A 188 22.66 10.27 1.94
N GLU A 189 22.96 10.15 0.66
CA GLU A 189 22.86 11.24 -0.31
C GLU A 189 21.41 11.42 -0.81
N PRO A 190 21.04 12.58 -1.37
CA PRO A 190 19.75 12.74 -2.03
C PRO A 190 19.54 11.69 -3.12
N GLY A 191 18.39 10.99 -3.08
CA GLY A 191 18.07 9.92 -4.01
C GLY A 191 18.47 8.52 -3.55
N ASP A 192 19.23 8.40 -2.47
CA ASP A 192 19.45 7.10 -1.82
C ASP A 192 18.17 6.59 -1.18
N ILE A 193 18.01 5.26 -1.19
CA ILE A 193 16.95 4.56 -0.46
C ILE A 193 17.62 3.60 0.52
N ARG A 194 17.46 3.91 1.80
CA ARG A 194 17.85 3.04 2.91
C ARG A 194 16.59 2.45 3.52
N THR A 195 16.56 1.12 3.61
CA THR A 195 15.41 0.41 4.16
C THR A 195 15.81 -0.69 5.12
N ALA A 196 15.04 -0.84 6.19
CA ALA A 196 15.07 -2.03 7.02
C ALA A 196 14.26 -3.15 6.36
N LEU A 197 14.91 -4.30 6.16
CA LEU A 197 14.28 -5.51 5.67
C LEU A 197 14.00 -6.46 6.84
N PHE A 198 12.73 -6.81 7.05
CA PHE A 198 12.32 -7.78 8.05
C PHE A 198 11.84 -9.05 7.37
N LEU A 199 12.51 -10.17 7.68
CA LEU A 199 12.19 -11.49 7.14
C LEU A 199 11.60 -12.36 8.24
N TYR A 200 10.40 -12.87 7.98
CA TYR A 200 9.70 -13.79 8.88
C TYR A 200 9.56 -15.14 8.20
N ALA A 201 10.10 -16.18 8.83
CA ALA A 201 9.90 -17.55 8.37
C ALA A 201 8.41 -17.92 8.41
N PRO A 202 7.96 -18.86 7.57
CA PRO A 202 6.62 -19.42 7.68
C PRO A 202 6.31 -19.92 9.08
N ALA A 203 5.02 -20.00 9.43
CA ALA A 203 4.61 -20.62 10.69
C ALA A 203 5.18 -22.04 10.81
N ASN A 204 5.79 -22.33 11.97
CA ASN A 204 6.57 -23.56 12.26
C ASN A 204 7.83 -23.76 11.40
N GLY A 205 8.18 -22.80 10.55
CA GLY A 205 9.40 -22.75 9.78
C GLY A 205 10.52 -22.02 10.51
N ARG A 206 11.71 -22.01 9.89
CA ARG A 206 12.87 -21.25 10.35
C ARG A 206 13.69 -20.78 9.15
N LEU A 207 14.43 -19.68 9.33
CA LEU A 207 15.49 -19.32 8.41
C LEU A 207 16.68 -20.25 8.63
N VAL A 208 17.38 -20.57 7.54
CA VAL A 208 18.54 -21.47 7.54
C VAL A 208 19.63 -20.83 6.67
N ASP A 209 20.88 -21.01 7.09
CA ASP A 209 22.06 -20.63 6.31
C ASP A 209 22.32 -21.60 5.15
#